data_AF-A0A8H2WXY2-F1
#
_entry.id   AF-A0A8H2WXY2-F1
#
_cell.length_a   1.000
_cell.length_b   1.000
_cell.length_c   1.000
_cell.angle_alpha   90.00
_cell.angle_beta   90.00
_cell.angle_gamma   90.00
#
_symmetry.space_group_name_H-M   'P 1'
#
loop_
_entity.id
_entity.type
_entity.pdbx_description
1 polymer ?
#
loop_
_entity_poly.entity_id
_entity_poly.type
_entity_poly.pdbx_seq_one_letter_code
_entity_poly.pdbx_strand_id
1 'polypeptide(L)'
;MPVSSHPRWGNPFEIYGSFVNPCRLTLSVDSELAGLQAMKRISGLAAQTFTSNQTSSKSDIDISEIISALRLAQDPATIRHLTNPPVISGCIQLMRIVICPGEEVSSPFSYEYGYLCFKLLTIVLNTCLFERWGKLDEMAARTAQCPLMEIDTIYSIMLSSGVLKLFQTIFNSGDCDWILGWSDPTNSHQPQSLISHSDLSALLRLLWDDRKLFMQLSRIDTSTQYELSGVFFLMWRFVTQYGATEGHSDPNSKTPKAMLYELSLRYMLVADECQRAAMFRVSANITCGPEWTENAKHVDAEDSRFILTAFIQLLSNGSISGLQPKQEPYMILRLVPLCVDLDSQDLLPEVARCTLEYAWSVLIEQPSEAQFVIFFAPVFGCLYTLINPYYNLPRPTALSATTLLELVRIMHEYDLLDFTARAMVRLHTTRSDDYDNVTNLIKDAIFHFFGMLTDLTSKEQLEDCFIGYVPEWWKFNNYLFVAAYGLDNQPASDQKYYNLCMKIWHQIGTDLGLERAIDQYGSLQCASNRCPRAYLRGGVRFGCAGCGRKLYCGNWCQAIILPCSGAGI
;
A
#
# COMPACT_ATOMS: atom_id res chain seq x y z
N MET A 1 21.86 -28.25 -6.38
CA MET A 1 21.45 -29.33 -7.29
C MET A 1 20.34 -28.80 -8.18
N PRO A 2 20.26 -29.13 -9.47
CA PRO A 2 19.15 -28.67 -10.31
C PRO A 2 17.84 -29.25 -9.76
N VAL A 3 16.85 -28.38 -9.52
CA VAL A 3 15.53 -28.80 -9.05
C VAL A 3 14.83 -29.51 -10.23
N SER A 4 14.44 -30.77 -10.05
CA SER A 4 13.78 -31.55 -11.11
C SER A 4 12.28 -31.31 -11.12
N SER A 5 11.66 -31.22 -12.30
CA SER A 5 10.21 -31.11 -12.46
C SER A 5 9.48 -32.29 -11.80
N HIS A 6 8.42 -31.99 -11.06
CA HIS A 6 7.57 -33.02 -10.47
C HIS A 6 6.75 -33.70 -11.58
N PRO A 7 6.71 -35.05 -11.65
CA PRO A 7 6.10 -35.77 -12.78
C PRO A 7 4.60 -35.49 -12.95
N ARG A 8 3.93 -35.07 -11.87
CA ARG A 8 2.51 -34.73 -11.90
C ARG A 8 2.25 -33.22 -11.86
N TRP A 9 3.06 -32.47 -11.13
CA TRP A 9 2.81 -31.05 -10.79
C TRP A 9 3.59 -30.08 -11.68
N GLY A 10 4.47 -30.60 -12.52
CA GLY A 10 5.25 -29.83 -13.45
C GLY A 10 6.44 -29.16 -12.77
N ASN A 11 6.82 -28.02 -13.30
CA ASN A 11 7.98 -27.31 -12.81
C ASN A 11 7.72 -26.72 -11.40
N PRO A 12 8.75 -26.66 -10.55
CA PRO A 12 8.72 -25.92 -9.29
C PRO A 12 8.83 -24.40 -9.53
N PHE A 13 8.41 -23.61 -8.55
CA PHE A 13 8.32 -22.15 -8.62
C PHE A 13 9.57 -21.47 -9.17
N GLU A 14 10.76 -21.91 -8.77
CA GLU A 14 12.03 -21.31 -9.18
C GLU A 14 12.27 -21.42 -10.69
N ILE A 15 11.64 -22.39 -11.35
CA ILE A 15 11.79 -22.66 -12.77
C ILE A 15 10.65 -21.97 -13.53
N TYR A 16 9.38 -22.21 -13.17
CA TYR A 16 8.28 -21.66 -13.96
C TYR A 16 7.97 -20.20 -13.69
N GLY A 17 8.38 -19.65 -12.54
CA GLY A 17 8.28 -18.22 -12.29
C GLY A 17 8.97 -17.41 -13.39
N SER A 18 9.98 -17.96 -14.05
CA SER A 18 10.72 -17.30 -15.13
C SER A 18 10.10 -17.43 -16.53
N PHE A 19 9.04 -18.23 -16.72
CA PHE A 19 8.43 -18.42 -18.03
C PHE A 19 7.48 -17.26 -18.37
N VAL A 20 7.89 -16.47 -19.36
CA VAL A 20 7.01 -15.59 -20.12
C VAL A 20 6.13 -16.46 -21.02
N ASN A 21 4.82 -16.47 -20.78
CA ASN A 21 3.87 -17.22 -21.61
C ASN A 21 3.19 -16.29 -22.64
N PRO A 22 2.64 -16.82 -23.74
CA PRO A 22 3.00 -16.40 -25.08
C PRO A 22 2.00 -15.39 -25.66
N CYS A 23 2.48 -14.74 -26.72
CA CYS A 23 1.74 -13.87 -27.63
C CYS A 23 0.39 -14.45 -28.07
N ARG A 24 -0.51 -13.56 -28.47
CA ARG A 24 -1.77 -13.84 -29.16
C ARG A 24 -1.60 -14.88 -30.27
N LEU A 25 -2.48 -15.86 -30.33
CA LEU A 25 -2.49 -16.92 -31.33
C LEU A 25 -3.85 -16.97 -32.00
N THR A 26 -3.88 -17.11 -33.32
CA THR A 26 -5.08 -17.62 -34.00
C THR A 26 -5.10 -19.12 -33.76
N LEU A 27 -6.12 -19.61 -33.06
CA LEU A 27 -6.20 -21.03 -32.76
C LEU A 27 -6.62 -21.82 -34.00
N SER A 28 -6.04 -23.00 -34.15
CA SER A 28 -6.58 -24.02 -35.06
C SER A 28 -7.87 -24.61 -34.46
N VAL A 29 -8.75 -25.12 -35.31
CA VAL A 29 -9.99 -25.80 -34.90
C VAL A 29 -9.71 -26.93 -33.91
N ASP A 30 -8.63 -27.69 -34.12
CA ASP A 30 -8.23 -28.79 -33.22
C ASP A 30 -7.81 -28.28 -31.84
N SER A 31 -7.09 -27.15 -31.80
CA SER A 31 -6.67 -26.52 -30.53
C SER A 31 -7.84 -25.92 -29.76
N GLU A 32 -8.78 -25.29 -30.46
CA GLU A 32 -10.04 -24.80 -29.88
C GLU A 32 -10.86 -25.96 -29.30
N LEU A 33 -11.03 -27.06 -30.06
CA LEU A 33 -11.76 -28.24 -29.61
C LEU A 33 -11.12 -28.88 -28.38
N ALA A 34 -9.78 -28.98 -28.35
CA ALA A 34 -9.04 -29.49 -27.20
C ALA A 34 -9.26 -28.60 -25.96
N GLY A 35 -9.21 -27.28 -26.12
CA GLY A 35 -9.52 -26.33 -25.04
C GLY A 35 -10.95 -26.46 -24.52
N LEU A 36 -11.93 -26.60 -25.40
CA LEU A 36 -13.34 -26.81 -25.03
C LEU A 36 -13.56 -28.12 -24.27
N GLN A 37 -12.89 -29.20 -24.68
CA GLN A 37 -12.94 -30.49 -23.98
C GLN A 37 -12.33 -30.38 -22.59
N ALA A 38 -11.17 -29.73 -22.46
CA ALA A 38 -10.54 -29.46 -21.17
C ALA A 38 -11.45 -28.64 -20.24
N MET A 39 -12.03 -27.54 -20.74
CA MET A 39 -12.99 -26.72 -19.99
C MET A 39 -14.19 -27.55 -19.49
N LYS A 40 -14.73 -28.43 -20.35
CA LYS A 40 -15.82 -29.34 -19.96
C LYS A 40 -15.41 -30.30 -18.85
N ARG A 41 -14.23 -30.91 -18.94
CA ARG A 41 -13.71 -31.81 -17.88
C ARG A 41 -13.53 -31.08 -16.55
N ILE A 42 -12.92 -29.90 -16.58
CA ILE A 42 -12.71 -29.06 -15.38
C ILE A 42 -14.06 -28.65 -14.77
N SER A 43 -15.02 -28.22 -15.60
CA SER A 43 -16.38 -27.87 -15.12
C SER A 43 -17.10 -29.04 -14.44
N GLY A 44 -16.83 -30.29 -14.88
CA GLY A 44 -17.40 -31.48 -14.28
C GLY A 44 -16.94 -31.76 -12.85
N LEU A 45 -15.81 -31.18 -12.42
CA LEU A 45 -15.33 -31.30 -11.04
C LEU A 45 -16.17 -30.47 -10.06
N ALA A 46 -16.82 -29.40 -10.53
CA ALA A 46 -17.66 -28.56 -9.68
C ALA A 46 -18.90 -29.28 -9.13
N ALA A 47 -19.35 -30.35 -9.81
CA ALA A 47 -20.52 -31.14 -9.39
C ALA A 47 -20.18 -32.31 -8.44
N GLN A 48 -18.89 -32.58 -8.20
CA GLN A 48 -18.43 -33.74 -7.43
C GLN A 48 -18.27 -33.46 -5.93
N THR A 49 -18.48 -32.22 -5.50
CA THR A 49 -18.49 -31.80 -4.10
C THR A 49 -19.67 -32.43 -3.37
N PHE A 50 -19.43 -33.45 -2.53
CA PHE A 50 -20.12 -33.77 -1.25
C PHE A 50 -20.13 -35.25 -0.82
N THR A 51 -19.56 -36.21 -1.56
CA THR A 51 -19.39 -37.58 -1.01
C THR A 51 -18.04 -37.75 -0.33
N SER A 52 -18.05 -37.53 0.98
CA SER A 52 -16.99 -37.92 1.91
C SER A 52 -16.59 -39.39 1.69
N ASN A 53 -15.27 -39.67 1.75
CA ASN A 53 -14.59 -40.97 1.78
C ASN A 53 -14.02 -41.60 0.50
N GLN A 54 -13.89 -40.91 -0.64
CA GLN A 54 -13.05 -41.42 -1.74
C GLN A 54 -11.67 -40.78 -1.76
N THR A 55 -10.75 -41.37 -1.00
CA THR A 55 -9.31 -41.12 -1.03
C THR A 55 -8.60 -41.60 -2.31
N SER A 56 -9.29 -41.78 -3.44
CA SER A 56 -8.63 -42.33 -4.64
C SER A 56 -9.17 -41.93 -6.02
N SER A 57 -10.13 -41.02 -6.14
CA SER A 57 -10.39 -40.40 -7.45
C SER A 57 -9.41 -39.24 -7.63
N LYS A 58 -8.15 -39.57 -7.90
CA LYS A 58 -7.15 -38.61 -8.38
C LYS A 58 -7.74 -37.96 -9.63
N SER A 59 -8.00 -36.64 -9.61
CA SER A 59 -8.42 -35.94 -10.81
C SER A 59 -7.42 -36.19 -11.94
N ASP A 60 -7.90 -36.78 -13.02
CA ASP A 60 -7.13 -37.16 -14.21
C ASP A 60 -6.84 -35.96 -15.14
N ILE A 61 -6.87 -34.74 -14.58
CA ILE A 61 -6.59 -33.51 -15.33
C ILE A 61 -5.11 -33.21 -15.21
N ASP A 62 -4.41 -33.24 -16.34
CA ASP A 62 -2.98 -32.95 -16.43
C ASP A 62 -2.72 -31.48 -16.81
N ILE A 63 -1.43 -31.10 -16.81
CA ILE A 63 -1.00 -29.73 -17.17
C ILE A 63 -1.35 -29.38 -18.61
N SER A 64 -1.28 -30.34 -19.53
CA SER A 64 -1.52 -30.09 -20.96
C SER A 64 -2.99 -29.75 -21.23
N GLU A 65 -3.91 -30.31 -20.46
CA GLU A 65 -5.33 -29.96 -20.52
C GLU A 65 -5.58 -28.54 -20.02
N ILE A 66 -4.96 -28.13 -18.90
CA ILE A 66 -5.09 -26.78 -18.37
C ILE A 66 -4.51 -25.75 -19.36
N ILE A 67 -3.35 -26.05 -19.96
CA ILE A 67 -2.75 -25.22 -21.01
C ILE A 67 -3.68 -25.12 -22.22
N SER A 68 -4.32 -26.23 -22.62
CA SER A 68 -5.28 -26.24 -23.74
C SER A 68 -6.49 -25.36 -23.45
N ALA A 69 -7.01 -25.36 -22.22
CA ALA A 69 -8.07 -24.45 -21.79
C ALA A 69 -7.61 -22.98 -21.79
N LEU A 70 -6.42 -22.69 -21.26
CA LEU A 70 -5.84 -21.34 -21.22
C LEU A 70 -5.62 -20.75 -22.62
N ARG A 71 -5.32 -21.58 -23.62
CA ARG A 71 -5.15 -21.13 -25.01
C ARG A 71 -6.41 -20.45 -25.56
N LEU A 72 -7.61 -20.83 -25.11
CA LEU A 72 -8.86 -20.18 -25.52
C LEU A 72 -8.91 -18.69 -25.15
N ALA A 73 -8.12 -18.25 -24.17
CA ALA A 73 -8.03 -16.84 -23.78
C ALA A 73 -7.10 -16.03 -24.71
N GLN A 74 -6.24 -16.71 -25.46
CA GLN A 74 -5.25 -16.08 -26.34
C GLN A 74 -5.82 -15.71 -27.70
N ASP A 75 -7.00 -16.26 -28.06
CA ASP A 75 -7.73 -15.93 -29.28
C ASP A 75 -9.03 -15.17 -28.93
N PRO A 76 -9.18 -13.91 -29.40
CA PRO A 76 -10.40 -13.13 -29.17
C PRO A 76 -11.66 -13.79 -29.72
N ALA A 77 -11.55 -14.60 -30.77
CA ALA A 77 -12.69 -15.31 -31.34
C ALA A 77 -13.26 -16.35 -30.37
N THR A 78 -12.40 -16.93 -29.52
CA THR A 78 -12.78 -18.01 -28.60
C THR A 78 -13.09 -17.52 -27.19
N ILE A 79 -12.91 -16.23 -26.88
CA ILE A 79 -13.04 -15.69 -25.52
C ILE A 79 -14.43 -15.93 -24.91
N ARG A 80 -15.49 -15.94 -25.73
CA ARG A 80 -16.85 -16.25 -25.28
C ARG A 80 -16.98 -17.66 -24.69
N HIS A 81 -16.16 -18.62 -25.13
CA HIS A 81 -16.17 -19.97 -24.58
C HIS A 81 -15.73 -20.04 -23.12
N LEU A 82 -15.05 -19.00 -22.63
CA LEU A 82 -14.63 -18.88 -21.23
C LEU A 82 -15.76 -18.40 -20.31
N THR A 83 -16.95 -18.08 -20.82
CA THR A 83 -18.11 -17.69 -20.01
C THR A 83 -18.79 -18.90 -19.33
N ASN A 84 -18.01 -19.75 -18.64
CA ASN A 84 -18.46 -20.99 -18.01
C ASN A 84 -18.14 -20.99 -16.49
N PRO A 85 -19.03 -20.44 -15.64
CA PRO A 85 -18.78 -20.28 -14.21
C PRO A 85 -18.38 -21.56 -13.45
N PRO A 86 -18.96 -22.75 -13.72
CA PRO A 86 -18.51 -24.00 -13.11
C PRO A 86 -17.00 -24.30 -13.22
N VAL A 87 -16.29 -23.78 -14.22
CA VAL A 87 -14.84 -23.96 -14.33
C VAL A 87 -14.09 -23.29 -13.17
N ILE A 88 -14.61 -22.19 -12.63
CA ILE A 88 -14.04 -21.50 -11.47
C ILE A 88 -13.97 -22.45 -10.26
N SER A 89 -15.09 -23.08 -9.91
CA SER A 89 -15.15 -24.08 -8.83
C SER A 89 -14.26 -25.29 -9.14
N GLY A 90 -14.22 -25.77 -10.38
CA GLY A 90 -13.34 -26.85 -10.80
C GLY A 90 -11.85 -26.53 -10.56
N CYS A 91 -11.41 -25.33 -10.92
CA CYS A 91 -10.04 -24.88 -10.69
C CYS A 91 -9.69 -24.82 -9.19
N ILE A 92 -10.62 -24.36 -8.34
CA ILE A 92 -10.44 -24.35 -6.87
C ILE A 92 -10.25 -25.77 -6.34
N GLN A 93 -11.04 -26.75 -6.82
CA GLN A 93 -10.85 -28.15 -6.43
C GLN A 93 -9.49 -28.68 -6.86
N LEU A 94 -9.05 -28.37 -8.09
CA LEU A 94 -7.73 -28.77 -8.58
C LEU A 94 -6.59 -28.18 -7.74
N MET A 95 -6.67 -26.89 -7.37
CA MET A 95 -5.69 -26.25 -6.48
C MET A 95 -5.63 -26.93 -5.10
N ARG A 96 -6.79 -27.36 -4.56
CA ARG A 96 -6.83 -28.09 -3.28
C ARG A 96 -6.17 -29.47 -3.36
N ILE A 97 -6.19 -30.13 -4.52
CA ILE A 97 -5.56 -31.45 -4.71
C ILE A 97 -4.04 -31.37 -4.64
N VAL A 98 -3.44 -30.23 -4.99
CA VAL A 98 -1.98 -30.02 -4.89
C VAL A 98 -1.51 -30.04 -3.43
N ILE A 99 -2.42 -29.76 -2.48
CA ILE A 99 -2.14 -29.82 -1.04
C ILE A 99 -2.19 -31.29 -0.58
N CYS A 100 -1.04 -31.97 -0.62
CA CYS A 100 -0.87 -33.34 -0.15
C CYS A 100 -0.53 -33.37 1.35
N PRO A 101 -1.39 -33.96 2.22
CA PRO A 101 -1.07 -34.09 3.63
C PRO A 101 0.19 -34.94 3.84
N GLY A 102 1.25 -34.35 4.40
CA GLY A 102 2.48 -35.05 4.76
C GLY A 102 3.74 -34.70 3.96
N GLU A 103 3.64 -33.84 2.94
CA GLU A 103 4.80 -33.26 2.25
C GLU A 103 5.06 -31.82 2.73
N GLU A 104 6.31 -31.49 3.10
CA GLU A 104 6.68 -30.15 3.62
C GLU A 104 6.45 -28.99 2.62
N VAL A 105 6.24 -29.28 1.33
CA VAL A 105 6.18 -28.28 0.24
C VAL A 105 4.84 -28.31 -0.53
N SER A 106 3.76 -28.75 0.13
CA SER A 106 2.47 -28.85 -0.56
C SER A 106 1.70 -27.52 -0.55
N SER A 107 1.98 -26.64 -1.52
CA SER A 107 1.21 -25.41 -1.73
C SER A 107 0.72 -25.28 -3.18
N PRO A 108 -0.44 -24.63 -3.43
CA PRO A 108 -0.95 -24.41 -4.79
C PRO A 108 0.04 -23.65 -5.70
N PHE A 109 0.85 -22.75 -5.12
CA PHE A 109 1.80 -21.92 -5.87
C PHE A 109 3.24 -22.41 -5.79
N SER A 110 3.49 -23.59 -5.22
CA SER A 110 4.83 -24.21 -5.24
C SER A 110 5.15 -24.85 -6.61
N TYR A 111 4.11 -25.17 -7.40
CA TYR A 111 4.23 -25.88 -8.67
C TYR A 111 3.36 -25.27 -9.77
N GLU A 112 3.81 -25.45 -11.01
CA GLU A 112 3.18 -24.93 -12.22
C GLU A 112 1.69 -25.33 -12.32
N TYR A 113 1.33 -26.53 -11.90
CA TYR A 113 -0.05 -27.03 -11.96
C TYR A 113 -1.07 -26.13 -11.24
N GLY A 114 -0.83 -25.84 -9.96
CA GLY A 114 -1.78 -25.04 -9.17
C GLY A 114 -1.76 -23.57 -9.60
N TYR A 115 -0.60 -23.09 -10.03
CA TYR A 115 -0.46 -21.79 -10.68
C TYR A 115 -1.35 -21.66 -11.94
N LEU A 116 -1.28 -22.61 -12.88
CA LEU A 116 -2.08 -22.60 -14.10
C LEU A 116 -3.59 -22.71 -13.80
N CYS A 117 -3.97 -23.49 -12.78
CA CYS A 117 -5.37 -23.54 -12.31
C CYS A 117 -5.84 -22.17 -11.83
N PHE A 118 -5.03 -21.45 -11.04
CA PHE A 118 -5.36 -20.11 -10.58
C PHE A 118 -5.44 -19.11 -11.74
N LYS A 119 -4.55 -19.21 -12.72
CA LYS A 119 -4.58 -18.37 -13.92
C LYS A 119 -5.87 -18.57 -14.72
N LEU A 120 -6.24 -19.83 -14.98
CA LEU A 120 -7.47 -20.16 -15.69
C LEU A 120 -8.70 -19.66 -14.94
N LEU A 121 -8.73 -19.85 -13.62
CA LEU A 121 -9.78 -19.34 -12.75
C LEU A 121 -9.97 -17.83 -12.90
N THR A 122 -8.89 -17.06 -12.81
CA THR A 122 -8.93 -15.59 -12.90
C THR A 122 -9.47 -15.14 -14.24
N ILE A 123 -8.98 -15.73 -15.33
CA ILE A 123 -9.42 -15.42 -16.70
C ILE A 123 -10.90 -15.73 -16.89
N VAL A 124 -11.35 -16.93 -16.49
CA VAL A 124 -12.77 -17.34 -16.60
C VAL A 124 -13.66 -16.41 -15.78
N LEU A 125 -13.27 -16.11 -14.54
CA LEU A 125 -14.02 -15.22 -13.65
C LEU A 125 -14.17 -13.82 -14.26
N ASN A 126 -13.06 -13.23 -14.71
CA ASN A 126 -13.07 -11.89 -15.30
C ASN A 126 -13.87 -11.86 -16.62
N THR A 127 -13.79 -12.91 -17.42
CA THR A 127 -14.56 -13.06 -18.67
C THR A 127 -16.06 -13.15 -18.38
N CYS A 128 -16.46 -13.93 -17.36
CA CYS A 128 -17.84 -13.97 -16.91
C CYS A 128 -18.33 -12.60 -16.38
N LEU A 129 -17.49 -11.83 -15.70
CA LEU A 129 -17.82 -10.47 -15.28
C LEU A 129 -18.05 -9.55 -16.48
N PHE A 130 -17.16 -9.57 -17.48
CA PHE A 130 -17.32 -8.79 -18.71
C PHE A 130 -18.60 -9.13 -19.47
N GLU A 131 -18.96 -10.41 -19.56
CA GLU A 131 -20.20 -10.87 -20.19
C GLU A 131 -21.41 -10.27 -19.47
N ARG A 132 -21.45 -10.37 -18.13
CA ARG A 132 -22.56 -9.83 -17.33
C ARG A 132 -22.64 -8.32 -17.33
N TRP A 133 -21.52 -7.62 -17.54
CA TRP A 133 -21.51 -6.18 -17.75
C TRP A 133 -21.96 -5.76 -19.15
N GLY A 134 -22.16 -6.71 -20.09
CA GLY A 134 -22.39 -6.41 -21.49
C GLY A 134 -21.18 -5.73 -22.15
N LYS A 135 -19.96 -6.05 -21.68
CA LYS A 135 -18.69 -5.44 -22.11
C LYS A 135 -17.73 -6.41 -22.77
N LEU A 136 -18.09 -7.69 -22.86
CA LEU A 136 -17.24 -8.71 -23.47
C LEU A 136 -16.96 -8.40 -24.95
N ASP A 137 -17.98 -8.05 -25.73
CA ASP A 137 -17.83 -7.68 -27.15
C ASP A 137 -16.96 -6.44 -27.35
N GLU A 138 -17.14 -5.41 -26.49
CA GLU A 138 -16.35 -4.20 -26.55
C GLU A 138 -14.87 -4.51 -26.27
N MET A 139 -14.60 -5.36 -25.28
CA MET A 139 -13.25 -5.79 -24.93
C MET A 139 -12.63 -6.62 -26.06
N ALA A 140 -13.36 -7.60 -26.61
CA ALA A 140 -12.89 -8.41 -27.74
C ALA A 140 -12.59 -7.55 -28.98
N ALA A 141 -13.44 -6.57 -29.29
CA ALA A 141 -13.24 -5.65 -30.42
C ALA A 141 -12.03 -4.72 -30.21
N ARG A 142 -11.87 -4.14 -29.01
CA ARG A 142 -10.74 -3.26 -28.70
C ARG A 142 -9.41 -4.02 -28.74
N THR A 143 -9.37 -5.19 -28.10
CA THR A 143 -8.17 -6.01 -28.14
C THR A 143 -7.85 -6.43 -29.57
N ALA A 144 -8.85 -6.76 -30.42
CA ALA A 144 -8.64 -7.13 -31.82
C ALA A 144 -7.95 -6.03 -32.65
N GLN A 145 -8.13 -4.77 -32.29
CA GLN A 145 -7.61 -3.61 -33.02
C GLN A 145 -6.26 -3.10 -32.50
N CYS A 146 -5.78 -3.60 -31.36
CA CYS A 146 -4.57 -3.09 -30.72
C CYS A 146 -3.32 -3.94 -31.02
N PRO A 147 -2.12 -3.33 -31.02
CA PRO A 147 -0.86 -4.05 -31.07
C PRO A 147 -0.77 -5.08 -29.95
N LEU A 148 -0.14 -6.23 -30.23
CA LEU A 148 -0.03 -7.34 -29.27
C LEU A 148 0.53 -6.93 -27.90
N MET A 149 1.44 -5.95 -27.86
CA MET A 149 2.11 -5.52 -26.62
C MET A 149 1.23 -4.69 -25.67
N GLU A 150 0.02 -4.29 -26.07
CA GLU A 150 -0.87 -3.42 -25.28
C GLU A 150 -2.17 -4.11 -24.85
N ILE A 151 -2.39 -5.36 -25.26
CA ILE A 151 -3.67 -6.07 -25.04
C ILE A 151 -3.93 -6.27 -23.55
N ASP A 152 -2.94 -6.78 -22.81
CA ASP A 152 -3.09 -7.05 -21.37
C ASP A 152 -3.30 -5.75 -20.59
N THR A 153 -2.63 -4.67 -21.01
CA THR A 153 -2.86 -3.33 -20.45
C THR A 153 -4.29 -2.84 -20.68
N ILE A 154 -4.83 -3.00 -21.90
CA ILE A 154 -6.21 -2.60 -22.20
C ILE A 154 -7.21 -3.44 -21.41
N TYR A 155 -7.00 -4.76 -21.35
CA TYR A 155 -7.84 -5.66 -20.57
C TYR A 155 -7.82 -5.28 -19.09
N SER A 156 -6.64 -5.06 -18.50
CA SER A 156 -6.43 -4.58 -17.13
C SER A 156 -7.15 -3.26 -16.86
N ILE A 157 -7.00 -2.26 -17.74
CA ILE A 157 -7.69 -0.97 -17.64
C ILE A 157 -9.21 -1.15 -17.66
N MET A 158 -9.72 -1.94 -18.61
CA MET A 158 -11.17 -2.14 -18.75
C MET A 158 -11.76 -2.88 -17.55
N LEU A 159 -11.08 -3.91 -17.04
CA LEU A 159 -11.52 -4.65 -15.87
C LEU A 159 -11.53 -3.76 -14.63
N SER A 160 -10.41 -3.08 -14.35
CA SER A 160 -10.29 -2.19 -13.19
C SER A 160 -11.31 -1.05 -13.26
N SER A 161 -11.49 -0.42 -14.42
CA SER A 161 -12.53 0.59 -14.63
C SER A 161 -13.94 0.05 -14.37
N GLY A 162 -14.23 -1.18 -14.81
CA GLY A 162 -15.47 -1.89 -14.52
C GLY A 162 -15.69 -2.07 -13.02
N VAL A 163 -14.70 -2.62 -12.32
CA VAL A 163 -14.73 -2.83 -10.86
C VAL A 163 -14.91 -1.51 -10.10
N LEU A 164 -14.19 -0.46 -10.47
CA LEU A 164 -14.33 0.86 -9.85
C LEU A 164 -15.73 1.44 -10.02
N LYS A 165 -16.38 1.23 -11.19
CA LYS A 165 -17.78 1.61 -11.40
C LYS A 165 -18.72 0.83 -10.51
N LEU A 166 -18.47 -0.47 -10.27
CA LEU A 166 -19.27 -1.26 -9.33
C LEU A 166 -19.18 -0.72 -7.91
N PHE A 167 -17.97 -0.39 -7.45
CA PHE A 167 -17.79 0.29 -6.17
C PHE A 167 -18.62 1.59 -6.10
N GLN A 168 -18.55 2.44 -7.13
CA GLN A 168 -19.36 3.66 -7.20
C GLN A 168 -20.86 3.37 -7.13
N THR A 169 -21.36 2.35 -7.84
CA THR A 169 -22.77 1.95 -7.78
C THR A 169 -23.17 1.56 -6.36
N ILE A 170 -22.36 0.74 -5.67
CA ILE A 170 -22.64 0.29 -4.30
C ILE A 170 -22.66 1.49 -3.34
N PHE A 171 -21.70 2.41 -3.44
CA PHE A 171 -21.64 3.59 -2.56
C PHE A 171 -22.77 4.59 -2.82
N ASN A 172 -23.35 4.59 -4.02
CA ASN A 172 -24.53 5.37 -4.35
C ASN A 172 -25.84 4.63 -4.00
N SER A 173 -25.80 3.74 -3.02
CA SER A 173 -26.93 2.91 -2.54
C SER A 173 -27.52 1.95 -3.59
N GLY A 174 -26.75 1.62 -4.63
CA GLY A 174 -27.12 0.60 -5.60
C GLY A 174 -26.77 -0.81 -5.15
N ASP A 175 -27.33 -1.81 -5.82
CA ASP A 175 -26.98 -3.22 -5.66
C ASP A 175 -26.27 -3.73 -6.93
N CYS A 176 -25.20 -4.50 -6.73
CA CYS A 176 -24.43 -5.16 -7.79
C CYS A 176 -24.54 -6.69 -7.74
N ASP A 177 -25.29 -7.25 -6.80
CA ASP A 177 -25.36 -8.70 -6.57
C ASP A 177 -25.92 -9.46 -7.77
N TRP A 178 -26.67 -8.78 -8.64
CA TRP A 178 -27.18 -9.34 -9.88
C TRP A 178 -26.04 -9.75 -10.83
N ILE A 179 -24.90 -9.04 -10.81
CA ILE A 179 -23.70 -9.40 -11.57
C ILE A 179 -23.11 -10.69 -11.02
N LEU A 180 -23.17 -10.89 -9.71
CA LEU A 180 -22.63 -12.07 -9.07
C LEU A 180 -23.58 -13.27 -9.15
N GLY A 181 -24.86 -13.01 -9.44
CA GLY A 181 -25.94 -14.00 -9.37
C GLY A 181 -26.32 -14.32 -7.92
N TRP A 182 -26.21 -13.33 -7.02
CA TRP A 182 -26.51 -13.45 -5.58
C TRP A 182 -27.78 -12.71 -5.15
N SER A 183 -28.47 -12.02 -6.07
CA SER A 183 -29.74 -11.33 -5.78
C SER A 183 -30.90 -12.29 -5.45
N ASP A 184 -31.95 -11.76 -4.82
CA ASP A 184 -33.11 -12.53 -4.33
C ASP A 184 -33.85 -13.26 -5.48
N PRO A 185 -34.19 -14.56 -5.38
CA PRO A 185 -34.67 -15.40 -6.51
C PRO A 185 -36.03 -15.02 -7.11
N THR A 186 -36.66 -13.95 -6.64
CA THR A 186 -38.01 -13.54 -7.05
C THR A 186 -38.07 -13.01 -8.49
N ASN A 187 -36.92 -12.74 -9.12
CA ASN A 187 -36.82 -12.38 -10.54
C ASN A 187 -36.40 -13.59 -11.40
N SER A 188 -37.33 -14.08 -12.24
CA SER A 188 -37.20 -15.26 -13.10
C SER A 188 -36.15 -15.18 -14.24
N HIS A 189 -35.32 -14.15 -14.27
CA HIS A 189 -34.29 -13.92 -15.30
C HIS A 189 -32.87 -13.78 -14.72
N GLN A 190 -32.64 -14.26 -13.50
CA GLN A 190 -31.35 -14.09 -12.87
C GLN A 190 -30.27 -15.01 -13.44
N PRO A 191 -29.06 -14.48 -13.68
CA PRO A 191 -27.93 -15.30 -14.07
C PRO A 191 -27.55 -16.23 -12.92
N GLN A 192 -27.11 -17.45 -13.26
CA GLN A 192 -26.57 -18.43 -12.31
C GLN A 192 -25.49 -17.77 -11.42
N SER A 193 -25.32 -18.21 -10.17
CA SER A 193 -24.21 -17.71 -9.33
C SER A 193 -22.86 -17.95 -10.02
N LEU A 194 -21.96 -16.95 -10.01
CA LEU A 194 -20.61 -17.08 -10.58
C LEU A 194 -19.78 -18.12 -9.81
N ILE A 195 -19.91 -18.11 -8.49
CA ILE A 195 -19.12 -18.93 -7.58
C ILE A 195 -19.90 -19.09 -6.27
N SER A 196 -19.83 -20.27 -5.67
CA SER A 196 -20.45 -20.52 -4.37
C SER A 196 -19.67 -19.82 -3.24
N HIS A 197 -20.36 -19.48 -2.14
CA HIS A 197 -19.69 -18.91 -0.96
C HIS A 197 -18.67 -19.87 -0.34
N SER A 198 -18.90 -21.18 -0.40
CA SER A 198 -17.95 -22.19 0.07
C SER A 198 -16.66 -22.19 -0.76
N ASP A 199 -16.79 -22.09 -2.08
CA ASP A 199 -15.63 -22.03 -2.98
C ASP A 199 -14.86 -20.72 -2.79
N LEU A 200 -15.56 -19.60 -2.56
CA LEU A 200 -14.92 -18.32 -2.22
C LEU A 200 -14.13 -18.36 -0.92
N SER A 201 -14.72 -18.93 0.13
CA SER A 201 -14.05 -19.13 1.40
C SER A 201 -12.81 -20.01 1.22
N ALA A 202 -12.92 -21.09 0.43
CA ALA A 202 -11.79 -21.94 0.11
C ALA A 202 -10.70 -21.20 -0.67
N LEU A 203 -11.07 -20.42 -1.70
CA LEU A 203 -10.12 -19.63 -2.49
C LEU A 203 -9.39 -18.60 -1.63
N LEU A 204 -10.11 -17.87 -0.78
CA LEU A 204 -9.52 -16.88 0.14
C LEU A 204 -8.48 -17.55 1.05
N ARG A 205 -8.79 -18.73 1.61
CA ARG A 205 -7.84 -19.50 2.44
C ARG A 205 -6.63 -19.97 1.64
N LEU A 206 -6.82 -20.50 0.43
CA LEU A 206 -5.71 -20.93 -0.43
C LEU A 206 -4.74 -19.78 -0.72
N LEU A 207 -5.26 -18.59 -1.06
CA LEU A 207 -4.42 -17.41 -1.31
C LEU A 207 -3.74 -16.92 -0.04
N TRP A 208 -4.42 -17.00 1.10
CA TRP A 208 -3.90 -16.56 2.39
C TRP A 208 -2.77 -17.44 2.94
N ASP A 209 -3.00 -18.75 2.93
CA ASP A 209 -2.06 -19.73 3.44
C ASP A 209 -0.77 -19.69 2.61
N ASP A 210 -0.89 -19.37 1.33
CA ASP A 210 0.21 -19.31 0.37
C ASP A 210 0.59 -17.88 -0.07
N ARG A 211 0.30 -16.89 0.80
CA ARG A 211 0.41 -15.44 0.49
C ARG A 211 1.81 -14.98 0.08
N LYS A 212 2.88 -15.66 0.52
CA LYS A 212 4.26 -15.38 0.12
C LYS A 212 4.47 -15.70 -1.37
N LEU A 213 4.24 -16.96 -1.76
CA LEU A 213 4.41 -17.39 -3.16
C LEU A 213 3.40 -16.71 -4.08
N PHE A 214 2.17 -16.48 -3.63
CA PHE A 214 1.17 -15.69 -4.37
C PHE A 214 1.67 -14.28 -4.72
N MET A 215 2.25 -13.56 -3.74
CA MET A 215 2.82 -12.23 -3.96
C MET A 215 4.06 -12.27 -4.85
N GLN A 216 4.93 -13.28 -4.68
CA GLN A 216 6.12 -13.46 -5.52
C GLN A 216 5.73 -13.73 -6.99
N LEU A 217 4.76 -14.61 -7.24
CA LEU A 217 4.23 -14.88 -8.59
C LEU A 217 3.64 -13.63 -9.23
N SER A 218 2.90 -12.84 -8.45
CA SER A 218 2.30 -11.59 -8.92
C SER A 218 3.35 -10.56 -9.38
N ARG A 219 4.59 -10.65 -8.89
CA ARG A 219 5.70 -9.79 -9.31
C ARG A 219 6.43 -10.29 -10.54
N ILE A 220 6.66 -11.60 -10.65
CA ILE A 220 7.54 -12.14 -11.70
C ILE A 220 6.80 -12.25 -13.05
N ASP A 221 5.49 -12.55 -13.05
CA ASP A 221 4.69 -12.63 -14.28
C ASP A 221 4.31 -11.22 -14.79
N THR A 222 5.32 -10.45 -15.23
CA THR A 222 5.14 -9.10 -15.77
C THR A 222 4.52 -9.07 -17.16
N SER A 223 4.54 -10.21 -17.89
CA SER A 223 3.96 -10.32 -19.23
C SER A 223 2.47 -10.64 -19.23
N THR A 224 1.95 -11.19 -18.13
CA THR A 224 0.52 -11.51 -17.96
C THR A 224 0.12 -11.20 -16.52
N GLN A 225 0.25 -9.93 -16.13
CA GLN A 225 -0.17 -9.45 -14.80
C GLN A 225 -1.63 -9.89 -14.56
N TYR A 226 -1.84 -10.76 -13.58
CA TYR A 226 -3.17 -11.24 -13.24
C TYR A 226 -4.07 -10.05 -12.96
N GLU A 227 -5.15 -9.88 -13.70
CA GLU A 227 -6.07 -8.78 -13.43
C GLU A 227 -6.98 -9.18 -12.26
N LEU A 228 -6.43 -9.12 -11.04
CA LEU A 228 -7.08 -9.63 -9.85
C LEU A 228 -8.20 -8.72 -9.31
N SER A 229 -8.43 -7.54 -9.90
CA SER A 229 -9.51 -6.65 -9.46
C SER A 229 -10.88 -7.31 -9.44
N GLY A 230 -11.20 -8.17 -10.41
CA GLY A 230 -12.44 -8.96 -10.39
C GLY A 230 -12.50 -9.94 -9.21
N VAL A 231 -11.41 -10.67 -8.97
CA VAL A 231 -11.29 -11.66 -7.88
C VAL A 231 -11.42 -10.98 -6.50
N PHE A 232 -10.63 -9.93 -6.26
CA PHE A 232 -10.65 -9.20 -4.99
C PHE A 232 -11.97 -8.45 -4.76
N PHE A 233 -12.60 -7.90 -5.79
CA PHE A 233 -13.93 -7.32 -5.68
C PHE A 233 -14.96 -8.36 -5.20
N LEU A 234 -14.91 -9.55 -5.79
CA LEU A 234 -15.84 -10.63 -5.47
C LEU A 234 -15.60 -11.16 -4.05
N MET A 235 -14.33 -11.30 -3.62
CA MET A 235 -13.98 -11.62 -2.24
C MET A 235 -14.41 -10.53 -1.25
N TRP A 236 -14.23 -9.26 -1.60
CA TRP A 236 -14.66 -8.13 -0.78
C TRP A 236 -16.17 -8.15 -0.58
N ARG A 237 -16.94 -8.38 -1.66
CA ARG A 237 -18.40 -8.47 -1.56
C ARG A 237 -18.83 -9.64 -0.67
N PHE A 238 -18.21 -10.80 -0.84
CA PHE A 238 -18.43 -11.97 0.03
C PHE A 238 -18.16 -11.65 1.51
N VAL A 239 -17.00 -11.09 1.81
CA VAL A 239 -16.57 -10.79 3.19
C VAL A 239 -17.43 -9.70 3.83
N THR A 240 -17.91 -8.72 3.06
CA THR A 240 -18.78 -7.64 3.59
C THR A 240 -20.20 -8.12 3.86
N GLN A 241 -20.76 -9.00 3.03
CA GLN A 241 -22.10 -9.56 3.21
C GLN A 241 -22.16 -10.65 4.28
N TYR A 242 -21.18 -11.57 4.29
CA TYR A 242 -21.21 -12.78 5.10
C TYR A 242 -20.23 -12.76 6.28
N GLY A 243 -19.24 -11.86 6.28
CA GLY A 243 -18.29 -11.71 7.39
C GLY A 243 -18.87 -11.03 8.63
N ALA A 244 -20.18 -10.76 8.68
CA ALA A 244 -20.90 -10.29 9.87
C ALA A 244 -21.60 -11.43 10.63
N THR A 245 -21.80 -12.60 10.02
CA THR A 245 -22.61 -13.70 10.56
C THR A 245 -21.79 -14.87 11.11
N GLU A 246 -20.51 -14.98 10.80
CA GLU A 246 -19.62 -15.97 11.43
C GLU A 246 -19.23 -15.51 12.85
N GLY A 247 -20.10 -15.85 13.81
CA GLY A 247 -19.81 -15.73 15.24
C GLY A 247 -18.58 -16.55 15.63
N HIS A 248 -17.68 -15.88 16.35
CA HIS A 248 -16.44 -16.40 16.93
C HIS A 248 -16.59 -17.81 17.51
N SER A 249 -16.07 -18.81 16.80
CA SER A 249 -15.94 -20.17 17.33
C SER A 249 -14.48 -20.54 17.65
N ASP A 250 -13.50 -19.81 17.10
CA ASP A 250 -12.09 -19.97 17.40
C ASP A 250 -11.40 -18.59 17.53
N PRO A 251 -10.94 -18.20 18.74
CA PRO A 251 -10.23 -16.94 18.96
C PRO A 251 -8.87 -16.87 18.24
N ASN A 252 -8.30 -17.99 17.79
CA ASN A 252 -7.05 -18.02 17.02
C ASN A 252 -7.28 -17.97 15.50
N SER A 253 -8.52 -18.15 15.03
CA SER A 253 -8.80 -18.11 13.60
C SER A 253 -8.81 -16.66 13.09
N LYS A 254 -7.92 -16.36 12.15
CA LYS A 254 -7.92 -15.04 11.49
C LYS A 254 -9.25 -14.86 10.76
N THR A 255 -9.89 -13.70 10.95
CA THR A 255 -11.17 -13.42 10.30
C THR A 255 -10.98 -13.30 8.77
N PRO A 256 -11.97 -13.69 7.95
CA PRO A 256 -11.92 -13.47 6.50
C PRO A 256 -11.63 -12.01 6.10
N LYS A 257 -12.08 -11.05 6.92
CA LYS A 257 -11.75 -9.61 6.78
C LYS A 257 -10.25 -9.36 6.91
N ALA A 258 -9.62 -9.86 7.97
CA ALA A 258 -8.18 -9.71 8.18
C ALA A 258 -7.35 -10.36 7.07
N MET A 259 -7.77 -11.54 6.59
CA MET A 259 -7.11 -12.24 5.48
C MET A 259 -7.16 -11.41 4.19
N LEU A 260 -8.37 -10.97 3.80
CA LEU A 260 -8.56 -10.19 2.59
C LEU A 260 -7.83 -8.85 2.65
N TYR A 261 -7.85 -8.18 3.80
CA TYR A 261 -7.17 -6.91 4.00
C TYR A 261 -5.65 -7.04 3.81
N GLU A 262 -5.00 -8.02 4.45
CA GLU A 262 -3.56 -8.19 4.27
C GLU A 262 -3.21 -8.66 2.84
N LEU A 263 -4.04 -9.53 2.20
CA LEU A 263 -3.83 -9.90 0.79
C LEU A 263 -3.92 -8.70 -0.16
N SER A 264 -4.89 -7.80 0.07
CA SER A 264 -5.06 -6.63 -0.80
C SER A 264 -3.91 -5.64 -0.62
N LEU A 265 -3.42 -5.44 0.62
CA LEU A 265 -2.21 -4.64 0.87
C LEU A 265 -0.95 -5.26 0.24
N ARG A 266 -0.77 -6.58 0.35
CA ARG A 266 0.35 -7.31 -0.27
C ARG A 266 0.31 -7.21 -1.80
N TYR A 267 -0.86 -7.38 -2.40
CA TYR A 267 -1.00 -7.29 -3.85
C TYR A 267 -0.77 -5.87 -4.37
N MET A 268 -1.19 -4.82 -3.65
CA MET A 268 -0.91 -3.42 -4.04
C MET A 268 0.58 -3.08 -4.17
N LEU A 269 1.47 -3.82 -3.49
CA LEU A 269 2.92 -3.65 -3.61
C LEU A 269 3.49 -4.07 -4.97
N VAL A 270 2.80 -4.99 -5.65
CA VAL A 270 3.27 -5.64 -6.88
C VAL A 270 2.32 -5.42 -8.07
N ALA A 271 1.12 -4.92 -7.81
CA ALA A 271 0.11 -4.62 -8.81
C ALA A 271 0.53 -3.46 -9.73
N ASP A 272 0.08 -3.54 -10.99
CA ASP A 272 0.21 -2.45 -11.94
C ASP A 272 -0.56 -1.18 -11.50
N GLU A 273 -0.29 -0.06 -12.17
CA GLU A 273 -1.01 1.21 -11.89
C GLU A 273 -2.51 1.10 -12.09
N CYS A 274 -2.96 0.29 -13.05
CA CYS A 274 -4.38 0.19 -13.41
C CYS A 274 -5.19 -0.57 -12.35
N GLN A 275 -4.63 -1.61 -11.75
CA GLN A 275 -5.26 -2.47 -10.74
C GLN A 275 -5.19 -1.87 -9.33
N ARG A 276 -4.18 -1.04 -9.03
CA ARG A 276 -3.98 -0.44 -7.70
C ARG A 276 -5.20 0.36 -7.23
N ALA A 277 -5.84 1.14 -8.11
CA ALA A 277 -7.05 1.90 -7.77
C ALA A 277 -8.19 1.01 -7.25
N ALA A 278 -8.43 -0.13 -7.91
CA ALA A 278 -9.43 -1.10 -7.49
C ALA A 278 -9.05 -1.76 -6.16
N MET A 279 -7.76 -2.09 -5.97
CA MET A 279 -7.27 -2.69 -4.72
C MET A 279 -7.33 -1.74 -3.54
N PHE A 280 -7.09 -0.46 -3.80
CA PHE A 280 -7.28 0.59 -2.82
C PHE A 280 -8.73 0.62 -2.35
N ARG A 281 -9.71 0.53 -3.26
CA ARG A 281 -11.14 0.46 -2.88
C ARG A 281 -11.47 -0.78 -2.07
N VAL A 282 -10.91 -1.94 -2.41
CA VAL A 282 -11.07 -3.16 -1.60
C VAL A 282 -10.55 -2.93 -0.18
N SER A 283 -9.32 -2.44 -0.06
CA SER A 283 -8.64 -2.26 1.23
C SER A 283 -9.28 -1.17 2.09
N ALA A 284 -9.63 -0.03 1.50
CA ALA A 284 -10.20 1.12 2.20
C ALA A 284 -11.58 0.84 2.80
N ASN A 285 -12.28 -0.19 2.30
CA ASN A 285 -13.62 -0.57 2.75
C ASN A 285 -13.62 -1.83 3.61
N ILE A 286 -12.46 -2.30 4.05
CA ILE A 286 -12.34 -3.36 5.05
C ILE A 286 -11.87 -2.72 6.34
N THR A 287 -12.70 -2.78 7.37
CA THR A 287 -12.32 -2.39 8.72
C THR A 287 -11.75 -3.61 9.45
N CYS A 288 -10.46 -3.56 9.79
CA CYS A 288 -9.82 -4.48 10.71
C CYS A 288 -9.75 -3.86 12.10
N GLY A 289 -9.96 -4.66 13.15
CA GLY A 289 -9.79 -4.21 14.52
C GLY A 289 -8.31 -4.09 14.91
N PRO A 290 -8.03 -3.58 16.12
CA PRO A 290 -6.68 -3.41 16.64
C PRO A 290 -5.89 -4.73 16.71
N GLU A 291 -6.57 -5.86 16.82
CA GLU A 291 -5.96 -7.20 16.81
C GLU A 291 -5.18 -7.50 15.54
N TRP A 292 -5.51 -6.82 14.42
CA TRP A 292 -4.76 -6.99 13.19
C TRP A 292 -3.32 -6.49 13.34
N THR A 293 -3.05 -5.44 14.11
CA THR A 293 -1.69 -4.91 14.26
C THR A 293 -0.83 -5.68 15.27
N GLU A 294 -1.40 -6.64 16.00
CA GLU A 294 -0.71 -7.34 17.11
C GLU A 294 0.34 -8.37 16.65
N ASN A 295 0.22 -8.87 15.42
CA ASN A 295 1.04 -9.97 14.92
C ASN A 295 1.87 -9.53 13.71
N ALA A 296 3.09 -10.06 13.62
CA ALA A 296 3.94 -9.90 12.44
C ALA A 296 3.19 -10.33 11.18
N LYS A 297 3.42 -9.58 10.11
CA LYS A 297 2.75 -9.75 8.82
C LYS A 297 3.62 -10.44 7.79
N HIS A 298 4.91 -10.64 8.05
CA HIS A 298 5.75 -11.50 7.22
C HIS A 298 5.53 -12.99 7.57
N VAL A 299 5.76 -13.88 6.61
CA VAL A 299 5.80 -15.34 6.83
C VAL A 299 7.14 -15.76 7.42
N ASP A 300 8.22 -15.21 6.88
CA ASP A 300 9.61 -15.47 7.26
C ASP A 300 10.50 -14.26 6.86
N ALA A 301 11.79 -14.34 7.14
CA ALA A 301 12.77 -13.29 6.82
C ALA A 301 12.84 -12.98 5.31
N GLU A 302 12.66 -13.98 4.45
CA GLU A 302 12.69 -13.78 2.99
C GLU A 302 11.45 -13.00 2.52
N ASP A 303 10.26 -13.36 3.02
CA ASP A 303 9.01 -12.62 2.78
C ASP A 303 9.11 -11.18 3.27
N SER A 304 9.71 -10.96 4.45
CA SER A 304 9.99 -9.62 4.98
C SER A 304 10.83 -8.79 4.00
N ARG A 305 12.01 -9.29 3.61
CA ARG A 305 12.89 -8.61 2.65
C ARG A 305 12.20 -8.37 1.31
N PHE A 306 11.41 -9.32 0.84
CA PHE A 306 10.66 -9.19 -0.42
C PHE A 306 9.63 -8.06 -0.35
N ILE A 307 8.84 -7.98 0.73
CA ILE A 307 7.84 -6.92 0.95
C ILE A 307 8.51 -5.55 1.02
N LEU A 308 9.58 -5.40 1.81
CA LEU A 308 10.30 -4.12 1.95
C LEU A 308 10.92 -3.70 0.61
N THR A 309 11.50 -4.63 -0.14
CA THR A 309 12.07 -4.36 -1.47
C THR A 309 10.99 -3.95 -2.47
N ALA A 310 9.85 -4.64 -2.47
CA ALA A 310 8.72 -4.29 -3.34
C ALA A 310 8.19 -2.88 -3.03
N PHE A 311 8.11 -2.52 -1.74
CA PHE A 311 7.73 -1.17 -1.31
C PHE A 311 8.70 -0.10 -1.80
N ILE A 312 10.01 -0.31 -1.61
CA ILE A 312 11.06 0.59 -2.08
C ILE A 312 10.94 0.79 -3.59
N GLN A 313 10.79 -0.30 -4.35
CA GLN A 313 10.64 -0.24 -5.81
C GLN A 313 9.37 0.49 -6.25
N LEU A 314 8.24 0.24 -5.57
CA LEU A 314 6.98 0.91 -5.86
C LEU A 314 7.12 2.42 -5.74
N LEU A 315 7.69 2.91 -4.64
CA LEU A 315 7.87 4.35 -4.42
C LEU A 315 8.97 4.97 -5.29
N SER A 316 10.04 4.23 -5.56
CA SER A 316 11.13 4.70 -6.42
C SER A 316 10.71 4.82 -7.89
N ASN A 317 9.93 3.86 -8.39
CA ASN A 317 9.50 3.80 -9.79
C ASN A 317 8.25 4.65 -10.07
N GLY A 318 7.47 5.00 -9.03
CA GLY A 318 6.23 5.77 -9.14
C GLY A 318 6.38 7.23 -9.64
N SER A 319 7.60 7.67 -9.97
CA SER A 319 7.88 9.00 -10.54
C SER A 319 7.64 9.09 -12.06
N ILE A 320 7.25 8.01 -12.75
CA ILE A 320 7.15 7.96 -14.21
C ILE A 320 5.73 7.58 -14.68
N SER A 321 4.75 8.48 -14.52
CA SER A 321 3.65 8.72 -15.50
C SER A 321 2.57 9.64 -14.92
N GLY A 322 2.28 10.73 -15.62
CA GLY A 322 1.37 11.80 -15.19
C GLY A 322 -0.11 11.56 -15.48
N LEU A 323 -0.61 10.30 -15.45
CA LEU A 323 -1.96 9.99 -15.90
C LEU A 323 -2.99 9.64 -14.81
N GLN A 324 -2.60 9.45 -13.55
CA GLN A 324 -3.57 9.37 -12.44
C GLN A 324 -3.03 10.01 -11.15
N PRO A 325 -3.91 10.52 -10.27
CA PRO A 325 -3.49 11.05 -8.98
C PRO A 325 -2.78 9.96 -8.18
N LYS A 326 -1.53 10.22 -7.79
CA LYS A 326 -0.60 9.35 -7.03
C LYS A 326 -1.06 9.00 -5.61
N GLN A 327 -2.37 8.98 -5.35
CA GLN A 327 -2.99 8.99 -4.02
C GLN A 327 -3.11 7.60 -3.37
N GLU A 328 -2.47 6.56 -3.92
CA GLU A 328 -2.83 5.18 -3.60
C GLU A 328 -1.88 4.43 -2.64
N PRO A 329 -0.54 4.68 -2.58
CA PRO A 329 0.33 3.83 -1.77
C PRO A 329 0.30 4.10 -0.26
N TYR A 330 -0.49 5.07 0.23
CA TYR A 330 -0.53 5.34 1.68
C TYR A 330 -1.16 4.21 2.51
N MET A 331 -2.02 3.39 1.91
CA MET A 331 -2.58 2.22 2.60
C MET A 331 -1.49 1.16 2.86
N ILE A 332 -0.48 1.09 1.99
CA ILE A 332 0.65 0.16 2.10
C ILE A 332 1.53 0.53 3.30
N LEU A 333 1.57 1.82 3.69
CA LEU A 333 2.28 2.30 4.90
C LEU A 333 1.76 1.65 6.20
N ARG A 334 0.56 1.05 6.18
CA ARG A 334 0.02 0.28 7.33
C ARG A 334 0.55 -1.15 7.39
N LEU A 335 0.97 -1.72 6.26
CA LEU A 335 1.49 -3.09 6.17
C LEU A 335 3.00 -3.12 6.44
N VAL A 336 3.75 -2.25 5.76
CA VAL A 336 5.21 -2.30 5.68
C VAL A 336 5.91 -2.38 7.04
N PRO A 337 5.57 -1.55 8.04
CA PRO A 337 6.20 -1.65 9.35
C PRO A 337 5.94 -2.97 10.06
N LEU A 338 4.78 -3.59 9.78
CA LEU A 338 4.40 -4.86 10.40
C LEU A 338 5.06 -6.07 9.74
N CYS A 339 5.77 -5.86 8.63
CA CYS A 339 6.49 -6.89 7.90
C CYS A 339 7.98 -6.93 8.26
N VAL A 340 8.48 -6.04 9.12
CA VAL A 340 9.91 -5.96 9.45
C VAL A 340 10.37 -7.19 10.26
N ASP A 341 11.46 -7.80 9.81
CA ASP A 341 12.16 -8.89 10.50
C ASP A 341 13.59 -8.44 10.92
N LEU A 342 14.26 -9.20 11.80
CA LEU A 342 15.65 -8.92 12.19
C LEU A 342 16.58 -8.88 10.98
N ASP A 343 16.41 -9.82 10.05
CA ASP A 343 17.30 -10.01 8.90
C ASP A 343 17.00 -9.02 7.75
N SER A 344 16.03 -8.11 7.95
CA SER A 344 15.66 -7.07 6.98
C SER A 344 15.95 -5.65 7.45
N GLN A 345 16.61 -5.48 8.61
CA GLN A 345 16.87 -4.15 9.19
C GLN A 345 17.74 -3.24 8.32
N ASP A 346 18.61 -3.82 7.48
CA ASP A 346 19.43 -3.11 6.49
C ASP A 346 18.61 -2.35 5.45
N LEU A 347 17.35 -2.75 5.23
CA LEU A 347 16.45 -2.10 4.27
C LEU A 347 15.67 -0.93 4.88
N LEU A 348 15.61 -0.80 6.21
CA LEU A 348 14.77 0.21 6.88
C LEU A 348 15.16 1.66 6.57
N PRO A 349 16.45 2.03 6.49
CA PRO A 349 16.84 3.38 6.06
C PRO A 349 16.24 3.76 4.70
N GLU A 350 16.29 2.83 3.75
CA GLU A 350 15.78 3.04 2.40
C GLU A 350 14.24 3.10 2.37
N VAL A 351 13.57 2.29 3.19
CA VAL A 351 12.11 2.37 3.41
C VAL A 351 11.71 3.74 3.96
N ALA A 352 12.43 4.25 4.97
CA ALA A 352 12.18 5.56 5.56
C ALA A 352 12.42 6.68 4.54
N ARG A 353 13.52 6.59 3.78
CA ARG A 353 13.87 7.51 2.70
C ARG A 353 12.74 7.64 1.67
N CYS A 354 12.33 6.52 1.09
CA CYS A 354 11.23 6.47 0.11
C CYS A 354 9.91 6.98 0.69
N THR A 355 9.63 6.68 1.97
CA THR A 355 8.41 7.15 2.66
C THR A 355 8.40 8.69 2.78
N LEU A 356 9.52 9.29 3.15
CA LEU A 356 9.65 10.74 3.27
C LEU A 356 9.59 11.44 1.91
N GLU A 357 10.28 10.92 0.89
CA GLU A 357 10.20 11.43 -0.48
C GLU A 357 8.77 11.39 -1.02
N TYR A 358 8.07 10.27 -0.80
CA TYR A 358 6.66 10.14 -1.17
C TYR A 358 5.80 11.16 -0.41
N ALA A 359 5.99 11.32 0.90
CA ALA A 359 5.25 12.29 1.70
C ALA A 359 5.45 13.73 1.23
N TRP A 360 6.67 14.10 0.86
CA TRP A 360 6.97 15.38 0.24
C TRP A 360 6.27 15.55 -1.11
N SER A 361 6.29 14.52 -1.96
CA SER A 361 5.61 14.56 -3.26
C SER A 361 4.11 14.82 -3.10
N VAL A 362 3.46 14.14 -2.15
CA VAL A 362 2.04 14.34 -1.85
C VAL A 362 1.79 15.73 -1.31
N LEU A 363 2.64 16.25 -0.41
CA LEU A 363 2.49 17.59 0.11
C LEU A 363 2.60 18.66 -0.99
N ILE A 364 3.53 18.49 -1.94
CA ILE A 364 3.78 19.42 -3.06
C ILE A 364 2.66 19.38 -4.10
N GLU A 365 2.07 18.22 -4.37
CA GLU A 365 0.97 18.05 -5.32
C GLU A 365 -0.35 18.71 -4.90
N GLN A 366 -0.37 19.24 -3.68
CA GLN A 366 -1.48 19.96 -3.10
C GLN A 366 -2.83 19.20 -3.13
N PRO A 367 -2.93 18.01 -2.51
CA PRO A 367 -4.19 17.27 -2.40
C PRO A 367 -5.25 18.07 -1.65
N SER A 368 -6.51 17.66 -1.80
CA SER A 368 -7.57 18.22 -0.96
C SER A 368 -7.25 17.99 0.50
N GLU A 369 -7.76 18.87 1.36
CA GLU A 369 -7.48 18.81 2.80
C GLU A 369 -7.89 17.46 3.43
N ALA A 370 -9.09 16.98 3.12
CA ALA A 370 -9.56 15.68 3.58
C ALA A 370 -8.62 14.53 3.16
N GLN A 371 -8.08 14.58 1.94
CA GLN A 371 -7.10 13.61 1.46
C GLN A 371 -5.78 13.71 2.24
N PHE A 372 -5.33 14.93 2.53
CA PHE A 372 -4.10 15.15 3.28
C PHE A 372 -4.21 14.63 4.73
N VAL A 373 -5.34 14.86 5.40
CA VAL A 373 -5.61 14.34 6.76
C VAL A 373 -5.53 12.81 6.78
N ILE A 374 -6.17 12.14 5.82
CA ILE A 374 -6.16 10.67 5.71
C ILE A 374 -4.75 10.13 5.43
N PHE A 375 -3.95 10.89 4.69
CA PHE A 375 -2.57 10.55 4.34
C PHE A 375 -1.58 10.75 5.49
N PHE A 376 -1.75 11.82 6.26
CA PHE A 376 -0.78 12.31 7.23
C PHE A 376 -0.47 11.32 8.35
N ALA A 377 -1.51 10.77 8.99
CA ALA A 377 -1.33 9.82 10.09
C ALA A 377 -0.63 8.52 9.68
N PRO A 378 -0.97 7.88 8.54
CA PRO A 378 -0.22 6.73 8.04
C PRO A 378 1.28 6.96 7.86
N VAL A 379 1.73 8.17 7.48
CA VAL A 379 3.17 8.48 7.34
C VAL A 379 3.86 8.42 8.70
N PHE A 380 3.38 9.19 9.67
CA PHE A 380 3.99 9.21 11.00
C PHE A 380 3.80 7.89 11.75
N GLY A 381 2.66 7.21 11.58
CA GLY A 381 2.42 5.88 12.12
C GLY A 381 3.37 4.83 11.53
N CYS A 382 3.67 4.94 10.23
CA CYS A 382 4.68 4.11 9.57
C CYS A 382 6.07 4.36 10.16
N LEU A 383 6.52 5.62 10.17
CA LEU A 383 7.82 5.99 10.73
C LEU A 383 7.96 5.58 12.20
N TYR A 384 6.91 5.80 13.00
CA TYR A 384 6.83 5.36 14.40
C TYR A 384 7.03 3.86 14.52
N THR A 385 6.30 3.08 13.74
CA THR A 385 6.34 1.62 13.85
C THR A 385 7.65 1.06 13.27
N LEU A 386 8.31 1.76 12.35
CA LEU A 386 9.63 1.38 11.86
C LEU A 386 10.70 1.54 12.93
N ILE A 387 10.66 2.61 13.74
CA ILE A 387 11.62 2.83 14.85
C ILE A 387 11.28 2.03 16.09
N ASN A 388 9.99 1.75 16.29
CA ASN A 388 9.47 0.98 17.41
C ASN A 388 8.54 -0.12 16.88
N PRO A 389 9.09 -1.22 16.34
CA PRO A 389 8.28 -2.34 15.87
C PRO A 389 7.50 -2.93 17.06
N TYR A 390 6.22 -2.62 17.12
CA TYR A 390 5.29 -3.16 18.11
C TYR A 390 5.28 -4.66 18.01
N TYR A 391 5.80 -5.41 18.98
CA TYR A 391 5.31 -6.78 19.17
C TYR A 391 5.34 -7.23 20.62
N ASN A 392 4.19 -7.70 21.07
CA ASN A 392 4.01 -8.65 22.18
C ASN A 392 4.66 -10.03 21.89
N LEU A 393 5.73 -10.07 21.07
CA LEU A 393 6.45 -11.28 20.71
C LEU A 393 7.52 -11.58 21.78
N PRO A 394 7.84 -12.86 22.05
CA PRO A 394 8.81 -13.27 23.07
C PRO A 394 10.26 -12.78 22.86
N ARG A 395 10.54 -12.08 21.76
CA ARG A 395 11.82 -11.44 21.46
C ARG A 395 11.55 -10.05 20.89
N PRO A 396 11.83 -8.96 21.62
CA PRO A 396 11.80 -7.63 21.02
C PRO A 396 12.86 -7.59 19.92
N THR A 397 12.42 -7.34 18.69
CA THR A 397 13.23 -7.03 17.51
C THR A 397 13.84 -5.64 17.71
N ALA A 398 14.72 -5.50 18.70
CA ALA A 398 15.41 -4.25 18.93
C ALA A 398 16.19 -3.88 17.66
N LEU A 399 16.01 -2.65 17.19
CA LEU A 399 16.80 -2.14 16.09
C LEU A 399 18.27 -2.14 16.48
N SER A 400 19.14 -2.51 15.54
CA SER A 400 20.57 -2.33 15.72
C SER A 400 20.86 -0.82 15.91
N ALA A 401 21.80 -0.49 16.79
CA ALA A 401 22.18 0.90 17.02
C ALA A 401 22.60 1.60 15.72
N THR A 402 23.26 0.87 14.81
CA THR A 402 23.63 1.35 13.49
C THR A 402 22.41 1.69 12.62
N THR A 403 21.41 0.80 12.57
CA THR A 403 20.17 1.04 11.82
C THR A 403 19.41 2.23 12.38
N LEU A 404 19.31 2.35 13.70
CA LEU A 404 18.63 3.47 14.36
C LEU A 404 19.31 4.82 14.06
N LEU A 405 20.64 4.89 14.17
CA LEU A 405 21.39 6.11 13.85
C LEU A 405 21.22 6.49 12.38
N GLU A 406 21.22 5.50 11.48
CA GLU A 406 21.01 5.74 10.06
C GLU A 406 19.58 6.24 9.77
N LEU A 407 18.57 5.71 10.45
CA LEU A 407 17.19 6.22 10.36
C LEU A 407 17.09 7.67 10.81
N VAL A 408 17.74 8.04 11.93
CA VAL A 408 17.80 9.43 12.41
C VAL A 408 18.48 10.33 11.39
N ARG A 409 19.59 9.88 10.78
CA ARG A 409 20.28 10.61 9.70
C ARG A 409 19.37 10.85 8.50
N ILE A 410 18.66 9.81 8.05
CA ILE A 410 17.70 9.92 6.95
C ILE A 410 16.59 10.93 7.28
N MET A 411 16.05 10.91 8.49
CA MET A 411 15.02 11.88 8.92
C MET A 411 15.52 13.32 8.87
N HIS A 412 16.79 13.56 9.22
CA HIS A 412 17.42 14.87 9.07
C HIS A 412 17.65 15.23 7.60
N GLU A 413 18.27 14.34 6.80
CA GLU A 413 18.62 14.60 5.40
C GLU A 413 17.42 14.81 4.48
N TYR A 414 16.28 14.19 4.82
CA TYR A 414 15.03 14.31 4.09
C TYR A 414 14.05 15.30 4.74
N ASP A 415 14.59 16.24 5.52
CA ASP A 415 13.89 17.41 6.04
C ASP A 415 12.60 17.08 6.81
N LEU A 416 12.58 16.02 7.63
CA LEU A 416 11.37 15.61 8.37
C LEU A 416 10.80 16.76 9.22
N LEU A 417 11.66 17.59 9.81
CA LEU A 417 11.22 18.77 10.58
C LEU A 417 10.53 19.83 9.69
N ASP A 418 11.03 20.06 8.49
CA ASP A 418 10.46 21.01 7.55
C ASP A 418 9.14 20.47 6.98
N PHE A 419 9.06 19.16 6.74
CA PHE A 419 7.82 18.45 6.39
C PHE A 419 6.78 18.60 7.50
N THR A 420 7.18 18.34 8.74
CA THR A 420 6.33 18.45 9.94
C THR A 420 5.77 19.86 10.08
N ALA A 421 6.63 20.88 9.97
CA ALA A 421 6.24 22.28 10.05
C ALA A 421 5.20 22.65 8.97
N ARG A 422 5.45 22.26 7.71
CA ARG A 422 4.53 22.54 6.59
C ARG A 422 3.23 21.77 6.70
N ALA A 423 3.26 20.54 7.19
CA ALA A 423 2.07 19.75 7.45
C ALA A 423 1.19 20.40 8.54
N MET A 424 1.79 20.91 9.62
CA MET A 424 1.06 21.69 10.63
C MET A 424 0.40 22.93 10.02
N VAL A 425 1.07 23.67 9.15
CA VAL A 425 0.42 24.83 8.48
C VAL A 425 -0.74 24.38 7.59
N ARG A 426 -0.56 23.26 6.88
CA ARG A 426 -1.56 22.76 5.94
C ARG A 426 -2.80 22.22 6.63
N LEU A 427 -2.65 21.56 7.78
CA LEU A 427 -3.76 21.00 8.54
C LEU A 427 -4.60 22.07 9.25
N HIS A 428 -4.17 23.34 9.23
CA HIS A 428 -4.91 24.46 9.79
C HIS A 428 -6.20 24.79 9.01
N THR A 429 -6.27 24.47 7.72
CA THR A 429 -7.33 24.98 6.84
C THR A 429 -8.73 24.36 7.08
N THR A 430 -8.86 23.41 8.01
CA THR A 430 -10.12 22.71 8.33
C THR A 430 -11.04 23.62 9.12
N ARG A 431 -11.85 24.39 8.39
CA ARG A 431 -12.86 25.32 8.95
C ARG A 431 -14.16 24.65 9.40
N SER A 432 -14.28 23.32 9.36
CA SER A 432 -15.51 22.60 9.73
C SER A 432 -15.46 22.01 11.15
N ASP A 433 -16.60 21.48 11.60
CA ASP A 433 -16.90 20.88 12.91
C ASP A 433 -15.98 19.72 13.39
N ASP A 434 -14.83 19.50 12.72
CA ASP A 434 -13.91 18.37 12.89
C ASP A 434 -12.54 18.78 13.50
N TYR A 435 -12.47 20.01 14.05
CA TYR A 435 -11.27 20.60 14.64
C TYR A 435 -10.60 19.71 15.70
N ASP A 436 -11.41 19.07 16.55
CA ASP A 436 -10.91 18.21 17.61
C ASP A 436 -10.26 16.93 17.06
N ASN A 437 -10.76 16.39 15.95
CA ASN A 437 -10.18 15.21 15.32
C ASN A 437 -8.84 15.51 14.64
N VAL A 438 -8.72 16.65 13.94
CA VAL A 438 -7.42 17.08 13.36
C VAL A 438 -6.40 17.38 14.46
N THR A 439 -6.83 18.02 15.54
CA THR A 439 -6.01 18.29 16.73
C THR A 439 -5.49 17.00 17.37
N ASN A 440 -6.37 16.02 17.59
CA ASN A 440 -5.98 14.72 18.11
C ASN A 440 -5.05 13.99 17.14
N LEU A 441 -5.30 14.07 15.83
CA LEU A 441 -4.45 13.45 14.81
C LEU A 441 -3.01 13.99 14.84
N ILE A 442 -2.84 15.32 14.85
CA ILE A 442 -1.52 15.97 14.90
C ILE A 442 -0.81 15.60 16.18
N LYS A 443 -1.53 15.66 17.31
CA LYS A 443 -0.98 15.31 18.61
C LYS A 443 -0.54 13.84 18.60
N ASP A 444 -1.44 12.92 18.30
CA ASP A 444 -1.17 11.49 18.40
C ASP A 444 -0.11 11.03 17.38
N ALA A 445 -0.04 11.62 16.19
CA ALA A 445 0.92 11.22 15.18
C ALA A 445 2.32 11.84 15.42
N ILE A 446 2.40 13.17 15.60
CA ILE A 446 3.69 13.88 15.65
C ILE A 446 4.31 13.76 17.03
N PHE A 447 3.53 14.02 18.09
CA PHE A 447 4.04 14.04 19.46
C PHE A 447 4.55 12.67 19.87
N HIS A 448 3.77 11.61 19.61
CA HIS A 448 4.21 10.26 19.96
C HIS A 448 5.44 9.81 19.16
N PHE A 449 5.55 10.21 17.90
CA PHE A 449 6.72 9.91 17.08
C PHE A 449 8.01 10.54 17.64
N PHE A 450 8.01 11.85 17.88
CA PHE A 450 9.22 12.52 18.38
C PHE A 450 9.56 12.14 19.82
N GLY A 451 8.55 11.96 20.69
CA GLY A 451 8.77 11.43 22.02
C GLY A 451 9.44 10.05 21.98
N MET A 452 9.00 9.18 21.07
CA MET A 452 9.56 7.85 20.90
C MET A 452 11.03 7.87 20.42
N LEU A 453 11.42 8.80 19.54
CA LEU A 453 12.83 8.93 19.16
C LEU A 453 13.75 9.14 20.38
N THR A 454 13.26 9.80 21.43
CA THR A 454 14.05 10.06 22.64
C THR A 454 14.22 8.87 23.57
N ASP A 455 13.29 7.90 23.57
CA ASP A 455 13.49 6.69 24.37
C ASP A 455 14.43 5.71 23.66
N LEU A 456 14.59 5.82 22.33
CA LEU A 456 15.45 4.93 21.53
C LEU A 456 16.86 5.50 21.34
N THR A 457 17.01 6.82 21.28
CA THR A 457 18.28 7.50 20.97
C THR A 457 18.62 8.51 22.07
N SER A 458 19.91 8.65 22.40
CA SER A 458 20.34 9.66 23.38
C SER A 458 20.04 11.09 22.90
N LYS A 459 19.69 11.99 23.84
CA LYS A 459 19.41 13.40 23.52
C LYS A 459 20.60 14.10 22.89
N GLU A 460 21.82 13.76 23.32
CA GLU A 460 23.05 14.32 22.77
C GLU A 460 23.21 14.00 21.28
N GLN A 461 22.91 12.76 20.87
CA GLN A 461 22.97 12.36 19.46
C GLN A 461 21.90 13.04 18.61
N LEU A 462 20.69 13.20 19.16
CA LEU A 462 19.62 13.94 18.49
C LEU A 462 19.97 15.43 18.37
N GLU A 463 20.52 16.03 19.42
CA GLU A 463 20.99 17.41 19.41
C GLU A 463 22.06 17.60 18.34
N ASP A 464 23.12 16.78 18.34
CA ASP A 464 24.20 16.85 17.35
C ASP A 464 23.70 16.74 15.90
N CYS A 465 22.69 15.89 15.66
CA CYS A 465 22.11 15.70 14.34
C CYS A 465 21.26 16.90 13.89
N PHE A 466 20.44 17.46 14.79
CA PHE A 466 19.46 18.49 14.43
C PHE A 466 19.85 19.93 14.81
N ILE A 467 20.99 20.17 15.47
CA ILE A 467 21.42 21.51 15.91
C ILE A 467 21.54 22.50 14.75
N GLY A 468 21.90 22.03 13.55
CA GLY A 468 21.97 22.83 12.33
C GLY A 468 20.62 23.44 11.92
N TYR A 469 19.50 22.85 12.36
CA TYR A 469 18.14 23.28 12.00
C TYR A 469 17.59 24.43 12.88
N VAL A 470 18.27 24.77 13.99
CA VAL A 470 17.85 25.84 14.93
C VAL A 470 17.49 27.19 14.26
N PRO A 471 18.19 27.66 13.21
CA PRO A 471 17.77 28.87 12.49
C PRO A 471 16.39 28.72 11.83
N GLU A 472 16.14 27.62 11.13
CA GLU A 472 14.85 27.35 10.45
C GLU A 472 13.74 27.13 11.46
N TRP A 473 14.04 26.44 12.56
CA TRP A 473 13.17 26.31 13.72
C TRP A 473 12.62 27.66 14.21
N TRP A 474 13.50 28.65 14.37
CA TRP A 474 13.11 30.00 14.80
C TRP A 474 12.26 30.74 13.77
N LYS A 475 12.48 30.54 12.47
CA LYS A 475 11.59 31.12 11.44
C LYS A 475 10.17 30.58 11.61
N PHE A 476 10.05 29.27 11.75
CA PHE A 476 8.75 28.63 11.86
C PHE A 476 8.06 28.99 13.18
N ASN A 477 8.79 29.00 14.29
CA ASN A 477 8.25 29.44 15.58
C ASN A 477 7.73 30.90 15.54
N ASN A 478 8.46 31.79 14.88
CA ASN A 478 7.99 33.16 14.66
C ASN A 478 6.76 33.23 13.75
N TYR A 479 6.71 32.39 12.71
CA TYR A 479 5.52 32.28 11.86
C TYR A 479 4.30 31.87 12.70
N LEU A 480 4.41 30.82 13.52
CA LEU A 480 3.32 30.37 14.40
C LEU A 480 2.89 31.48 15.38
N PHE A 481 3.84 32.21 15.95
CA PHE A 481 3.55 33.32 16.86
C PHE A 481 2.78 34.45 16.15
N VAL A 482 3.26 34.89 14.98
CA VAL A 482 2.58 35.92 14.17
C VAL A 482 1.22 35.43 13.70
N ALA A 483 1.11 34.15 13.32
CA ALA A 483 -0.14 33.53 12.94
C ALA A 483 -1.10 33.32 14.11
N ALA A 484 -0.66 33.33 15.37
CA ALA A 484 -1.53 33.21 16.54
C ALA A 484 -1.98 34.57 17.10
N TYR A 485 -1.14 35.61 16.96
CA TYR A 485 -1.30 36.88 17.68
C TYR A 485 -1.12 38.15 16.83
N GLY A 486 -0.63 38.02 15.60
CA GLY A 486 -0.18 39.16 14.78
C GLY A 486 -1.22 39.75 13.84
N LEU A 487 -2.41 39.13 13.71
CA LEU A 487 -3.48 39.59 12.83
C LEU A 487 -4.64 40.18 13.66
N ASP A 488 -4.97 41.45 13.40
CA ASP A 488 -6.15 42.09 13.97
C ASP A 488 -7.42 41.36 13.47
N ASN A 489 -8.29 40.93 14.39
CA ASN A 489 -9.54 40.17 14.15
C ASN A 489 -9.41 38.68 13.78
N GLN A 490 -8.38 37.99 14.29
CA GLN A 490 -8.25 36.55 14.05
C GLN A 490 -9.32 35.72 14.80
N PRO A 491 -9.93 34.70 14.17
CA PRO A 491 -10.85 33.79 14.85
C PRO A 491 -10.21 33.07 16.04
N ALA A 492 -10.98 32.88 17.12
CA ALA A 492 -10.52 32.18 18.32
C ALA A 492 -10.13 30.71 18.06
N SER A 493 -10.72 30.07 17.06
CA SER A 493 -10.35 28.73 16.58
C SER A 493 -8.90 28.70 16.08
N ASP A 494 -8.52 29.71 15.32
CA ASP A 494 -7.21 29.76 14.66
C ASP A 494 -6.12 30.03 15.70
N GLN A 495 -6.41 30.93 16.65
CA GLN A 495 -5.54 31.16 17.79
C GLN A 495 -5.34 29.88 18.61
N LYS A 496 -6.39 29.11 18.88
CA LYS A 496 -6.28 27.82 19.58
C LYS A 496 -5.41 26.83 18.79
N TYR A 497 -5.56 26.80 17.47
CA TYR A 497 -4.80 25.90 16.59
C TYR A 497 -3.30 26.21 16.63
N TYR A 498 -2.93 27.46 16.35
CA TYR A 498 -1.52 27.85 16.33
C TYR A 498 -0.88 27.76 17.71
N ASN A 499 -1.66 27.97 18.79
CA ASN A 499 -1.19 27.70 20.16
C ASN A 499 -0.88 26.22 20.40
N LEU A 500 -1.69 25.31 19.85
CA LEU A 500 -1.38 23.88 19.89
C LEU A 500 -0.11 23.58 19.07
N CYS A 501 0.00 24.09 17.84
CA CYS A 501 1.19 23.90 17.03
C CYS A 501 2.45 24.43 17.72
N MET A 502 2.39 25.59 18.38
CA MET A 502 3.54 26.11 19.16
C MET A 502 3.91 25.19 20.31
N LYS A 503 2.94 24.60 21.03
CA LYS A 503 3.21 23.64 22.10
C LYS A 503 3.88 22.37 21.56
N ILE A 504 3.35 21.82 20.47
CA ILE A 504 3.91 20.62 19.84
C ILE A 504 5.31 20.93 19.29
N TRP A 505 5.47 22.05 18.60
CA TRP A 505 6.75 22.48 18.07
C TRP A 505 7.78 22.62 19.18
N HIS A 506 7.46 23.35 20.26
CA HIS A 506 8.35 23.47 21.42
C HIS A 506 8.73 22.10 22.01
N GLN A 507 7.76 21.20 22.18
CA GLN A 507 8.03 19.85 22.69
C GLN A 507 8.99 19.07 21.80
N ILE A 508 8.80 19.10 20.47
CA ILE A 508 9.75 18.45 19.54
C ILE A 508 11.17 18.97 19.78
N GLY A 509 11.33 20.26 20.12
CA GLY A 509 12.63 20.85 20.43
C GLY A 509 13.23 20.31 21.73
N THR A 510 12.39 20.13 22.75
CA THR A 510 12.74 19.46 24.01
C THR A 510 13.13 17.99 23.82
N ASP A 511 12.39 17.29 22.95
CA ASP A 511 12.62 15.89 22.65
C ASP A 511 13.95 15.72 21.91
N LEU A 512 14.21 16.56 20.91
CA LEU A 512 15.47 16.56 20.16
C LEU A 512 16.67 17.19 20.90
N GLY A 513 16.52 17.61 22.16
CA GLY A 513 17.60 18.22 22.95
C GLY A 513 18.00 19.63 22.51
N LEU A 514 17.23 20.29 21.65
CA LEU A 514 17.57 21.57 21.03
C LEU A 514 17.32 22.80 21.93
N GLU A 515 16.75 22.63 23.12
CA GLU A 515 16.31 23.73 24.01
C GLU A 515 17.41 24.76 24.23
N ARG A 516 18.60 24.29 24.61
CA ARG A 516 19.74 25.14 24.91
C ARG A 516 20.19 25.92 23.67
N ALA A 517 20.24 25.28 22.51
CA ALA A 517 20.63 25.91 21.26
C ALA A 517 19.58 26.93 20.78
N ILE A 518 18.29 26.58 20.92
CA ILE A 518 17.16 27.46 20.61
C ILE A 518 17.19 28.71 21.48
N ASP A 519 17.39 28.58 22.80
CA ASP A 519 17.43 29.70 23.73
C ASP A 519 18.62 30.62 23.46
N GLN A 520 19.80 30.04 23.23
CA GLN A 520 20.99 30.81 22.85
C GLN A 520 20.77 31.60 21.57
N TYR A 521 20.22 30.96 20.53
CA TYR A 521 19.96 31.63 19.26
C TYR A 521 18.90 32.73 19.38
N GLY A 522 17.87 32.52 20.20
CA GLY A 522 16.82 33.50 20.50
C GLY A 522 17.30 34.72 21.27
N SER A 523 18.38 34.58 22.05
CA SER A 523 19.02 35.69 22.77
C SER A 523 19.81 36.63 21.86
N LEU A 524 20.10 36.21 20.63
CA LEU A 524 20.89 37.00 19.69
C LEU A 524 20.07 38.17 19.14
N GLN A 525 20.54 39.39 19.41
CA GLN A 525 19.91 40.61 18.93
C GLN A 525 20.50 41.04 17.59
N CYS A 526 19.62 41.54 16.71
CA CYS A 526 20.07 42.17 15.47
C CYS A 526 20.92 43.40 15.80
N ALA A 527 22.15 43.44 15.30
CA ALA A 527 23.05 44.58 15.42
C ALA A 527 22.53 45.84 14.69
N SER A 528 21.44 45.73 13.91
CA SER A 528 20.77 46.87 13.32
C SER A 528 19.75 47.49 14.25
N ASN A 529 20.11 48.65 14.80
CA ASN A 529 19.21 49.54 15.55
C ASN A 529 18.01 50.02 14.70
N ARG A 530 18.04 49.78 13.39
CA ARG A 530 16.96 50.08 12.45
C ARG A 530 16.22 48.82 11.97
N CYS A 531 16.50 47.62 12.50
CA CYS A 531 15.74 46.41 12.15
C CYS A 531 14.30 46.66 12.64
N PRO A 532 13.29 46.80 11.75
CA PRO A 532 11.90 46.96 12.17
C PRO A 532 11.38 45.73 12.92
N ARG A 533 12.12 44.62 12.83
CA ARG A 533 11.92 43.37 13.57
C ARG A 533 12.86 43.22 14.77
N ALA A 534 13.58 44.24 15.23
CA ALA A 534 14.50 44.13 16.38
C ALA A 534 13.81 43.64 17.67
N TYR A 535 12.49 43.84 17.76
CA TYR A 535 11.66 43.45 18.91
C TYR A 535 10.91 42.14 18.73
N LEU A 536 10.81 41.62 17.51
CA LEU A 536 10.33 40.27 17.26
C LEU A 536 11.56 39.36 17.37
N ARG A 537 11.49 38.28 18.15
CA ARG A 537 12.60 37.33 18.42
C ARG A 537 13.01 36.57 17.15
N GLY A 538 13.51 37.27 16.13
CA GLY A 538 13.67 36.78 14.77
C GLY A 538 14.87 35.87 14.56
N GLY A 539 15.78 35.79 15.54
CA GLY A 539 17.09 35.18 15.37
C GLY A 539 17.93 35.91 14.30
N VAL A 540 19.25 35.92 14.47
CA VAL A 540 20.17 36.58 13.54
C VAL A 540 20.85 35.55 12.66
N ARG A 541 20.87 35.79 11.34
CA ARG A 541 21.40 34.84 10.34
C ARG A 541 22.70 35.26 9.69
N PHE A 542 22.97 36.57 9.65
CA PHE A 542 24.05 37.12 8.83
C PHE A 542 25.13 37.71 9.71
N GLY A 543 26.35 37.22 9.61
CA GLY A 543 27.51 37.86 10.22
C GLY A 543 27.99 39.06 9.40
N CYS A 544 28.55 40.08 10.03
CA CYS A 544 29.26 41.14 9.32
C CYS A 544 30.46 40.54 8.60
N ALA A 545 30.52 40.69 7.27
CA ALA A 545 31.62 40.17 6.46
C ALA A 545 33.02 40.71 6.88
N GLY A 546 33.08 41.90 7.50
CA GLY A 546 34.34 42.50 7.94
C GLY A 546 34.82 42.05 9.32
N CYS A 547 33.92 41.85 10.29
CA CYS A 547 34.33 41.58 11.68
C CYS A 547 33.84 40.24 12.25
N GLY A 548 32.89 39.56 11.60
CA GLY A 548 32.24 38.33 12.09
C GLY A 548 31.41 38.48 13.37
N ARG A 549 31.60 39.56 14.14
CA ARG A 549 31.01 39.76 15.48
C ARG A 549 29.61 40.34 15.48
N LYS A 550 29.28 41.21 14.51
CA LYS A 550 27.94 41.77 14.39
C LYS A 550 27.06 40.78 13.64
N LEU A 551 25.89 40.50 14.18
CA LEU A 551 24.92 39.57 13.59
C LEU A 551 23.64 40.32 13.20
N TYR A 552 23.05 39.97 12.07
CA TYR A 552 21.91 40.67 11.49
C TYR A 552 20.73 39.75 11.22
N CYS A 553 19.52 40.27 11.44
CA CYS A 553 18.23 39.59 11.22
C CYS A 553 17.97 39.26 9.73
N GLY A 554 18.67 39.91 8.78
CA GLY A 554 18.49 39.71 7.34
C GLY A 554 19.51 40.48 6.50
N ASN A 555 19.64 40.14 5.21
CA ASN A 555 20.51 40.83 4.23
C ASN A 555 20.28 42.34 4.20
N TRP A 556 19.03 42.79 4.33
CA TRP A 556 18.69 44.20 4.39
C TRP A 556 19.30 44.90 5.63
N CYS A 557 19.23 44.27 6.80
CA CYS A 557 19.82 44.82 8.02
C CYS A 557 21.35 44.79 7.99
N GLN A 558 21.93 43.81 7.31
CA GLN A 558 23.37 43.75 7.05
C GLN A 558 23.79 44.87 6.09
N ALA A 559 23.01 45.14 5.04
CA ALA A 559 23.33 46.12 4.00
C ALA A 559 23.17 47.58 4.44
N ILE A 560 22.24 47.86 5.36
CA ILE A 560 21.97 49.23 5.86
C ILE A 560 23.01 49.72 6.86
N ILE A 561 23.79 48.80 7.44
CA ILE A 561 24.90 49.16 8.32
C ILE A 561 26.17 49.13 7.49
N LEU A 562 26.87 50.27 7.43
CA LEU A 562 28.20 50.38 6.81
C LEU A 562 29.08 49.21 7.28
N PRO A 563 29.80 48.52 6.37
CA PRO A 563 30.71 47.45 6.76
C PRO A 563 31.66 47.97 7.83
N CYS A 564 31.99 47.13 8.81
CA CYS A 564 32.95 47.48 9.86
C CYS A 564 34.27 47.94 9.21
N SER A 565 34.43 49.25 9.06
CA SER A 565 35.66 49.89 8.64
C SER A 565 36.63 49.83 9.82
N GLY A 566 37.29 48.68 9.96
CA GLY A 566 38.13 48.40 11.12
C GLY A 566 38.66 46.97 11.16
N ALA A 567 39.30 46.52 10.09
CA ALA A 567 40.32 45.49 10.14
C ALA A 567 41.49 45.99 9.28
N GLY A 568 42.34 46.82 9.91
CA GLY A 568 43.71 46.94 9.43
C GLY A 568 44.38 45.59 9.64
N ILE A 569 45.07 45.13 8.59
CA ILE A 569 45.96 43.97 8.58
C ILE A 569 46.96 44.06 9.74
#